data_AF-A0A931C786-F1
#
_entry.id   AF-A0A931C786-F1
#
_cell.length_a   1.000
_cell.length_b   1.000
_cell.length_c   1.000
_cell.angle_alpha   90.00
_cell.angle_beta   90.00
_cell.angle_gamma   90.00
#
_symmetry.space_group_name_H-M   'P 1'
#
loop_
_entity.id
_entity.type
_entity.pdbx_description
1 polymer ?
#
loop_
_entity_poly.entity_id
_entity_poly.type
_entity_poly.pdbx_seq_one_letter_code
_entity_poly.pdbx_strand_id
1 'polypeptide(L)'
;MFDDNGSYFLALLQFFIFVAWLVCLFWIFGDLFRSRDLGGLAKTLWTLFIIFLPTLGALVYLIARGGGMSERAAAAHSQLQQQQEAYIRSVAGSGAAAGPRSATDEIARAKELLDSGTISAAEFEHLKAKALGTAPVAG
;
A
#
# COMPACT_ATOMS: atom_id res chain seq x y z
N MET A 1 -0.90 41.42 -41.06
CA MET A 1 -1.64 41.27 -39.77
C MET A 1 -0.95 40.25 -38.85
N PHE A 2 0.38 40.09 -38.96
CA PHE A 2 1.19 39.30 -38.03
C PHE A 2 2.59 39.93 -38.01
N ASP A 3 2.68 41.16 -37.51
CA ASP A 3 3.91 41.96 -37.51
C ASP A 3 4.35 42.27 -36.07
N ASP A 4 4.27 41.27 -35.19
CA ASP A 4 4.78 41.40 -33.82
C ASP A 4 5.32 40.06 -33.31
N ASN A 5 6.55 40.05 -32.79
CA ASN A 5 7.24 38.83 -32.33
C ASN A 5 6.46 38.10 -31.22
N GLY A 6 5.67 38.84 -30.43
CA GLY A 6 4.78 38.27 -29.42
C GLY A 6 3.62 37.45 -30.00
N SER A 7 3.19 37.71 -31.24
CA SER A 7 2.10 36.99 -31.89
C SER A 7 2.47 35.53 -32.19
N TYR A 8 3.72 35.28 -32.58
CA TYR A 8 4.22 33.91 -32.81
C TYR A 8 4.35 33.11 -31.52
N PHE A 9 4.77 33.75 -30.43
CA PHE A 9 4.80 33.11 -29.11
C PHE A 9 3.40 32.72 -28.65
N LEU A 10 2.43 33.64 -28.75
CA LEU A 10 1.04 33.36 -28.40
C LEU A 10 0.41 32.30 -29.33
N ALA A 11 0.74 32.30 -30.62
CA ALA A 11 0.29 31.27 -31.55
C ALA A 11 0.89 29.88 -31.22
N LEU A 12 2.19 29.83 -30.87
CA LEU A 12 2.85 28.60 -30.41
C LEU A 12 2.24 28.11 -29.10
N LEU A 13 1.97 29.01 -28.15
CA LEU A 13 1.30 28.69 -26.89
C LEU A 13 -0.13 28.17 -27.12
N GLN A 14 -0.89 28.84 -28.00
CA GLN A 14 -2.24 28.42 -28.38
C GLN A 14 -2.23 27.03 -29.03
N PHE A 15 -1.26 26.77 -29.92
CA PHE A 15 -1.08 25.47 -30.55
C PHE A 15 -0.69 24.40 -29.52
N PHE A 16 0.22 24.70 -28.60
CA PHE A 16 0.59 23.81 -27.50
C PHE A 16 -0.61 23.45 -26.62
N ILE A 17 -1.41 24.45 -26.21
CA ILE A 17 -2.62 24.22 -25.42
C ILE A 17 -3.62 23.37 -26.20
N PHE A 18 -3.77 23.59 -27.50
CA PHE A 18 -4.64 22.78 -28.36
C PHE A 18 -4.17 21.32 -28.46
N VAL A 19 -2.87 21.08 -28.64
CA VAL A 19 -2.29 19.73 -28.67
C VAL A 19 -2.42 19.07 -27.29
N ALA A 20 -2.13 19.77 -26.20
CA ALA A 20 -2.32 19.28 -24.84
C ALA A 20 -3.79 18.91 -24.57
N TRP A 21 -4.73 19.72 -25.06
CA TRP A 21 -6.16 19.42 -25.00
C TRP A 21 -6.52 18.12 -25.75
N LEU A 22 -5.99 17.92 -26.96
CA LEU A 22 -6.16 16.66 -27.71
C LEU A 22 -5.56 15.46 -26.99
N VAL A 23 -4.34 15.59 -26.43
CA VAL A 23 -3.70 14.52 -25.66
C VAL A 23 -4.53 14.16 -24.43
N CYS A 24 -5.02 15.16 -23.68
CA CYS A 24 -5.93 14.94 -22.56
C CYS A 24 -7.21 14.22 -22.99
N LEU A 25 -7.80 14.63 -24.12
CA LEU A 25 -9.01 14.01 -24.68
C LEU A 25 -8.76 12.53 -25.04
N PHE A 26 -7.66 12.21 -25.72
CA PHE A 26 -7.28 10.82 -25.99
C PHE A 26 -6.98 10.02 -24.73
N TRP A 27 -6.39 10.64 -23.70
CA TRP A 27 -6.10 9.99 -22.43
C TRP A 27 -7.39 9.62 -21.68
N ILE A 28 -8.36 10.53 -21.63
CA ILE A 28 -9.69 10.29 -21.06
C ILE A 28 -10.42 9.20 -21.83
N PHE A 29 -10.34 9.19 -23.17
CA PHE A 29 -10.86 8.09 -23.98
C PHE A 29 -10.20 6.76 -23.64
N GLY A 30 -8.87 6.71 -23.54
CA GLY A 30 -8.13 5.52 -23.17
C GLY A 30 -8.57 4.96 -21.81
N ASP A 31 -8.74 5.82 -20.81
CA ASP A 31 -9.23 5.44 -19.48
C ASP A 31 -10.69 4.94 -19.51
N LEU A 32 -11.54 5.59 -20.31
CA LEU A 32 -12.92 5.17 -20.54
C LEU A 32 -12.99 3.79 -21.20
N PHE A 33 -12.18 3.52 -22.21
CA PHE A 33 -12.15 2.22 -22.88
C PHE A 33 -11.57 1.11 -22.01
N ARG A 34 -10.53 1.41 -21.22
CA ARG A 34 -9.87 0.46 -20.30
C ARG A 34 -10.79 -0.02 -19.18
N SER A 35 -11.77 0.79 -18.80
CA SER A 35 -12.75 0.39 -17.82
C SER A 35 -13.64 -0.74 -18.32
N ARG A 36 -13.72 -1.83 -17.53
CA ARG A 36 -14.52 -3.01 -17.85
C ARG A 36 -15.93 -2.96 -17.24
N ASP A 37 -16.17 -2.01 -16.33
CA ASP A 37 -17.47 -1.81 -15.67
C ASP A 37 -18.55 -1.17 -16.55
N LEU A 38 -18.18 -0.47 -17.64
CA LEU A 38 -19.17 0.16 -18.52
C LEU A 38 -19.40 -0.65 -19.80
N GLY A 39 -20.67 -0.93 -20.09
CA GLY A 39 -21.12 -1.43 -21.38
C GLY A 39 -20.85 -0.43 -22.51
N GLY A 40 -20.78 -0.93 -23.75
CA GLY A 40 -20.39 -0.13 -24.92
C GLY A 40 -21.24 1.14 -25.14
N LEU A 41 -22.56 1.07 -24.91
CA LEU A 41 -23.47 2.23 -25.06
C LEU A 41 -23.15 3.36 -24.08
N ALA A 42 -22.81 3.02 -22.84
CA ALA A 42 -22.48 4.01 -21.82
C ALA A 42 -21.15 4.72 -22.15
N LYS A 43 -20.19 4.01 -22.77
CA LYS A 43 -18.94 4.60 -23.27
C LYS A 43 -19.19 5.58 -24.41
N THR A 44 -20.07 5.24 -25.35
CA THR A 44 -20.42 6.12 -26.48
C THR A 44 -21.12 7.40 -26.02
N LEU A 45 -22.07 7.31 -25.09
CA LEU A 45 -22.75 8.49 -24.56
C LEU A 45 -21.78 9.40 -23.78
N TRP A 46 -20.91 8.81 -22.97
CA TRP A 46 -19.85 9.53 -22.25
C TRP A 46 -18.91 10.26 -23.20
N THR A 47 -18.55 9.61 -24.31
CA THR A 47 -17.69 10.16 -25.34
C THR A 47 -18.31 11.40 -25.97
N LEU A 48 -19.57 11.29 -26.38
CA LEU A 48 -20.30 12.40 -26.97
C LEU A 48 -20.41 13.57 -25.98
N PHE A 49 -20.73 13.27 -24.71
CA PHE A 49 -20.89 14.28 -23.67
C PHE A 49 -19.61 15.10 -23.41
N ILE A 50 -18.44 14.45 -23.36
CA ILE A 50 -17.15 15.13 -23.16
C ILE A 50 -16.77 16.01 -24.36
N ILE A 51 -17.09 15.58 -25.58
CA ILE A 51 -16.78 16.33 -26.80
C ILE A 51 -17.56 17.64 -26.85
N PHE A 52 -18.86 17.59 -26.56
CA PHE A 52 -19.71 18.78 -26.64
C PHE A 52 -19.59 19.68 -25.41
N LEU A 53 -19.42 19.11 -24.23
CA LEU A 53 -19.40 19.81 -22.95
C LEU A 53 -18.16 19.37 -22.14
N PRO A 54 -16.95 19.84 -22.46
CA PRO A 54 -15.72 19.35 -21.81
C PRO A 54 -15.67 19.66 -20.30
N THR A 55 -16.13 20.84 -19.88
CA THR A 55 -16.15 21.24 -18.46
C THR A 55 -17.18 20.46 -17.64
N LEU A 56 -18.41 20.38 -18.13
CA LEU A 56 -19.49 19.60 -17.50
C LEU A 56 -19.21 18.09 -17.57
N GLY A 57 -18.63 17.63 -18.68
CA GLY A 57 -18.15 16.27 -18.88
C GLY A 57 -17.16 15.85 -17.80
N ALA A 58 -16.12 16.66 -17.56
CA ALA A 58 -15.15 16.37 -16.52
C ALA A 58 -15.78 16.32 -15.11
N LEU A 59 -16.68 17.25 -14.78
CA LEU A 59 -17.34 17.28 -13.46
C LEU A 59 -18.25 16.07 -13.23
N VAL A 60 -19.11 15.75 -14.20
CA VAL A 60 -19.98 14.57 -14.12
C VAL A 60 -19.16 13.28 -14.07
N TYR A 61 -17.98 13.26 -14.71
CA TYR A 61 -17.10 12.10 -14.74
C TYR A 61 -16.54 11.85 -13.35
N LEU A 62 -16.04 12.90 -12.71
CA LEU A 62 -15.53 12.83 -11.35
C LEU A 62 -16.62 12.43 -10.34
N ILE A 63 -17.86 12.89 -10.51
CA ILE A 63 -18.97 12.50 -9.63
C ILE A 63 -19.37 11.04 -9.86
N ALA A 64 -19.55 10.64 -11.12
CA ALA A 64 -19.95 9.27 -11.47
C ALA A 64 -18.84 8.24 -11.21
N ARG A 65 -17.57 8.67 -11.15
CA ARG A 65 -16.40 7.79 -11.16
C ARG A 65 -15.41 8.00 -10.02
N GLY A 66 -15.57 9.04 -9.21
CA GLY A 66 -14.74 9.31 -8.04
C GLY A 66 -14.91 8.27 -6.92
N GLY A 67 -16.08 7.62 -6.85
CA GLY A 67 -16.38 6.61 -5.82
C GLY A 67 -15.56 5.33 -5.92
N GLY A 68 -14.98 5.02 -7.09
CA GLY A 68 -14.18 3.81 -7.27
C GLY A 68 -12.87 3.82 -6.48
N MET A 69 -12.43 4.96 -5.94
CA MET A 69 -11.19 5.07 -5.15
C MET A 69 -11.41 4.70 -3.69
N SER A 70 -12.55 5.07 -3.09
CA SER A 70 -12.85 4.74 -1.69
C SER A 70 -13.12 3.25 -1.48
N GLU A 71 -13.79 2.61 -2.43
CA GLU A 71 -14.17 1.20 -2.31
C GLU A 71 -12.99 0.25 -2.59
N ARG A 72 -12.13 0.61 -3.55
CA ARG A 72 -10.86 -0.11 -3.78
C ARG A 72 -9.82 0.15 -2.69
N ALA A 73 -9.78 1.35 -2.09
CA ALA A 73 -8.94 1.60 -0.93
C ALA A 73 -9.39 0.76 0.27
N ALA A 74 -10.70 0.68 0.54
CA ALA A 74 -11.24 -0.18 1.59
C ALA A 74 -10.95 -1.67 1.33
N ALA A 75 -11.11 -2.14 0.09
CA ALA A 75 -10.77 -3.51 -0.30
C ALA A 75 -9.26 -3.82 -0.27
N ALA A 76 -8.42 -2.86 -0.63
CA ALA A 76 -6.96 -2.99 -0.54
C ALA A 76 -6.50 -3.00 0.92
N HIS A 77 -7.10 -2.17 1.78
CA HIS A 77 -6.84 -2.17 3.21
C HIS A 77 -7.25 -3.50 3.86
N SER A 78 -8.40 -4.07 3.50
CA SER A 78 -8.82 -5.36 4.03
C SER A 78 -7.94 -6.50 3.54
N GLN A 79 -7.52 -6.51 2.27
CA GLN A 79 -6.58 -7.51 1.75
C GLN A 79 -5.20 -7.41 2.38
N LEU A 80 -4.69 -6.19 2.62
CA LEU A 80 -3.42 -5.97 3.31
C LEU A 80 -3.50 -6.44 4.77
N GLN A 81 -4.60 -6.14 5.47
CA GLN A 81 -4.83 -6.63 6.84
C GLN A 81 -4.87 -8.16 6.88
N GLN A 82 -5.60 -8.81 5.96
CA GLN A 82 -5.66 -10.28 5.89
C GLN A 82 -4.30 -10.93 5.62
N GLN A 83 -3.49 -10.36 4.72
CA GLN A 83 -2.14 -10.84 4.46
C GLN A 83 -1.22 -10.65 5.67
N GLN A 84 -1.35 -9.51 6.36
CA GLN A 84 -0.56 -9.21 7.55
C GLN A 84 -0.96 -10.10 8.74
N GLU A 85 -2.25 -10.36 8.94
CA GLU A 85 -2.74 -11.33 9.93
C GLU A 85 -2.30 -12.76 9.62
N ALA A 86 -2.33 -13.19 8.35
CA ALA A 86 -1.82 -14.49 7.94
C ALA A 86 -0.30 -14.61 8.16
N TYR A 87 0.45 -13.53 7.93
CA TYR A 87 1.88 -13.48 8.23
C TYR A 87 2.14 -13.53 9.74
N ILE A 88 1.44 -12.72 10.54
CA ILE A 88 1.55 -12.76 12.00
C ILE A 88 1.15 -14.13 12.54
N ARG A 89 0.07 -14.74 12.04
CA ARG A 89 -0.36 -16.10 12.44
C ARG A 89 0.56 -17.20 11.94
N SER A 90 1.29 -17.02 10.84
CA SER A 90 2.28 -18.00 10.40
C SER A 90 3.55 -17.90 11.21
N VAL A 91 4.05 -16.67 11.46
CA VAL A 91 5.24 -16.42 12.29
C VAL A 91 4.97 -16.73 13.76
N ALA A 92 3.80 -16.34 14.28
CA ALA A 92 3.29 -16.77 15.57
C ALA A 92 2.85 -18.24 15.52
N GLY A 93 2.36 -18.82 14.45
CA GLY A 93 2.05 -20.26 14.41
C GLY A 93 3.30 -21.12 14.54
N SER A 94 4.41 -20.66 13.95
CA SER A 94 5.75 -21.23 14.13
C SER A 94 6.46 -20.79 15.42
N GLY A 95 5.90 -19.82 16.17
CA GLY A 95 6.55 -19.18 17.31
C GLY A 95 5.67 -18.93 18.56
N ALA A 96 4.42 -19.39 18.55
CA ALA A 96 3.34 -19.24 19.54
C ALA A 96 2.72 -20.60 19.93
N ALA A 97 3.14 -21.69 19.25
CA ALA A 97 3.20 -23.01 19.88
C ALA A 97 4.35 -23.09 20.92
N ALA A 98 5.23 -22.09 20.93
CA ALA A 98 5.97 -21.69 22.13
C ALA A 98 5.32 -20.39 22.60
N GLY A 99 4.76 -20.30 23.80
CA GLY A 99 4.43 -18.99 24.37
C GLY A 99 5.67 -18.07 24.43
N PRO A 100 5.73 -17.04 25.29
CA PRO A 100 7.05 -16.75 25.86
C PRO A 100 7.62 -18.12 26.28
N ARG A 101 8.75 -18.58 25.70
CA ARG A 101 9.33 -19.87 26.09
C ARG A 101 9.28 -19.85 27.60
N SER A 102 8.52 -20.78 28.17
CA SER A 102 8.16 -20.65 29.59
C SER A 102 9.47 -20.47 30.32
N ALA A 103 9.61 -19.44 31.16
CA ALA A 103 10.88 -19.16 31.83
C ALA A 103 11.41 -20.44 32.51
N THR A 104 10.50 -21.29 32.97
CA THR A 104 10.73 -22.65 33.46
C THR A 104 11.43 -23.58 32.45
N ASP A 105 11.05 -23.58 31.18
CA ASP A 105 11.66 -24.42 30.13
C ASP A 105 13.08 -23.93 29.78
N GLU A 106 13.29 -22.60 29.75
CA GLU A 106 14.62 -22.03 29.53
C GLU A 106 15.57 -22.33 30.71
N ILE A 107 15.07 -22.26 31.95
CA ILE A 107 15.83 -22.62 33.15
C ILE A 107 16.13 -24.13 33.20
N ALA A 108 15.17 -24.98 32.81
CA ALA A 108 15.36 -26.42 32.77
C ALA A 108 16.46 -26.84 31.76
N ARG A 109 16.44 -26.24 30.56
CA ARG A 109 17.50 -26.43 29.56
C ARG A 109 18.86 -25.93 30.05
N ALA A 110 18.91 -24.78 30.72
CA ALA A 110 20.14 -24.29 31.31
C ALA A 110 20.70 -25.24 32.39
N LYS A 111 19.83 -25.92 33.15
CA LYS A 111 20.24 -26.92 34.16
C LYS A 111 20.83 -28.18 33.52
N GLU A 112 20.26 -28.66 32.42
CA GLU A 112 20.85 -29.78 31.65
C GLU A 112 22.24 -29.45 31.10
N LEU A 113 22.46 -28.21 30.65
CA LEU A 113 23.76 -27.75 30.18
C LEU A 113 24.80 -27.68 31.32
N LEU A 114 24.37 -27.33 32.54
CA LEU A 114 25.22 -27.33 33.73
C LEU A 114 25.56 -28.76 34.16
N ASP A 115 24.58 -29.66 34.16
CA ASP A 115 24.76 -31.06 34.56
C ASP A 115 25.61 -31.86 33.56
N SER A 116 25.56 -31.48 32.28
CA SER A 116 26.45 -32.00 31.24
C SER A 116 27.86 -31.38 31.28
N GLY A 117 28.11 -30.39 32.15
CA GLY A 117 29.39 -29.68 32.25
C GLY A 117 29.69 -28.78 31.05
N THR A 118 28.70 -28.48 30.21
CA THR A 118 28.84 -27.62 29.02
C THR A 118 28.94 -26.14 29.40
N ILE A 119 28.32 -25.77 30.51
CA ILE A 119 28.38 -24.41 31.08
C ILE A 119 28.79 -24.46 32.55
N SER A 120 29.36 -23.37 33.03
CA SER A 120 29.70 -23.18 34.44
C SER A 120 28.50 -22.72 35.28
N ALA A 121 28.60 -22.84 36.61
CA ALA A 121 27.55 -22.39 37.53
C ALA A 121 27.26 -20.88 37.41
N ALA A 122 28.27 -20.06 37.11
CA ALA A 122 28.11 -18.63 36.89
C ALA A 122 27.29 -18.31 35.63
N GLU A 123 27.52 -19.06 34.55
CA GLU A 123 26.78 -18.91 33.28
C GLU A 123 25.33 -19.37 33.42
N PHE A 124 25.07 -20.42 34.21
CA PHE A 124 23.72 -20.86 34.52
C PHE A 124 22.90 -19.78 35.24
N GLU A 125 23.45 -19.14 36.28
CA GLU A 125 22.73 -18.08 37.00
C GLU A 125 22.46 -16.85 36.11
N HIS A 126 23.36 -16.54 35.18
CA HIS A 126 23.13 -15.47 34.19
C HIS A 126 21.98 -15.79 33.23
N LEU A 127 21.88 -17.05 32.77
CA LEU A 127 20.77 -17.52 31.92
C LEU A 127 19.44 -17.54 32.67
N LYS A 128 19.44 -17.97 33.93
CA LYS A 128 18.27 -17.98 34.81
C LYS A 128 17.76 -16.57 35.12
N ALA A 129 18.65 -15.62 35.41
CA ALA A 129 18.28 -14.23 35.63
C ALA A 129 17.62 -13.61 34.38
N LYS A 130 18.17 -13.90 33.19
CA LYS A 130 17.60 -13.47 31.90
C LYS A 130 16.23 -14.07 31.64
N ALA A 131 16.04 -15.36 31.90
CA ALA A 131 14.75 -16.05 31.75
C ALA A 131 13.69 -15.53 32.73
N LEU A 132 14.08 -15.17 33.95
CA LEU A 132 13.21 -14.55 34.96
C LEU A 132 12.98 -13.04 34.74
N GLY A 133 13.56 -12.44 33.69
CA GLY A 133 13.45 -11.00 33.42
C GLY A 133 14.08 -10.10 34.48
N THR A 134 14.93 -10.66 35.35
CA THR A 134 15.63 -9.93 36.41
C THR A 134 17.00 -9.54 35.88
N ALA A 135 17.21 -8.24 35.59
CA ALA A 135 18.50 -7.75 35.13
C ALA A 135 19.60 -8.08 36.17
N PRO A 136 20.82 -8.46 35.74
CA PRO A 136 21.89 -8.76 36.66
C PRO A 136 22.30 -7.47 37.39
N VAL A 137 22.17 -7.48 38.72
CA VAL A 137 22.73 -6.42 39.58
C VAL A 137 24.25 -6.62 39.58
N ALA A 138 24.93 -5.88 38.71
CA ALA A 138 26.38 -5.77 38.73
C ALA A 138 26.80 -5.07 40.04
N GLY A 139 27.55 -5.78 40.87
CA GLY A 139 28.31 -5.24 42.00
C GLY A 139 29.72 -4.86 41.58
#